data_AF-A0A833W979-F1
#
_entry.id   AF-A0A833W979-F1
#
_cell.length_a   1.000
_cell.length_b   1.000
_cell.length_c   1.000
_cell.angle_alpha   90.00
_cell.angle_beta   90.00
_cell.angle_gamma   90.00
#
_symmetry.space_group_name_H-M   'P 1'
#
loop_
_entity.id
_entity.type
_entity.pdbx_description
1 polymer ?
#
loop_
_entity_poly.entity_id
_entity_poly.type
_entity_poly.pdbx_seq_one_letter_code
_entity_poly.pdbx_strand_id
1 'polypeptide(L)'
;MESELSEETALRSQFTVDDLDIEILPLIYEIIRSVEKDPHDTTQKAKESQDTSHKILELQKKLDSARAQIKQKYIIKKLPGIEYSKEEQLQKLETLRKQLRLKRELLLKYRNMCTFEVPKV
;
A
#
# COMPACT_ATOMS: atom_id res chain seq x y z
N MET A 1 -19.73 -28.18 -11.02
CA MET A 1 -19.07 -27.66 -12.23
C MET A 1 -19.01 -26.12 -12.29
N GLU A 2 -19.56 -25.39 -11.30
CA GLU A 2 -19.41 -23.92 -11.20
C GLU A 2 -18.36 -23.48 -10.16
N SER A 3 -17.85 -24.43 -9.36
CA SER A 3 -16.89 -24.14 -8.29
C SER A 3 -15.46 -23.93 -8.79
N GLU A 4 -15.10 -24.44 -9.97
CA GLU A 4 -13.72 -24.39 -10.47
C GLU A 4 -13.42 -23.13 -11.30
N LEU A 5 -14.45 -22.45 -11.84
CA LEU A 5 -14.28 -21.19 -12.59
C LEU A 5 -14.03 -19.97 -11.70
N SER A 6 -14.36 -20.04 -10.40
CA SER A 6 -14.13 -18.95 -9.46
C SER A 6 -12.70 -18.91 -8.88
N GLU A 7 -11.96 -20.02 -8.94
CA GLU A 7 -10.57 -20.06 -8.44
C GLU A 7 -9.56 -19.55 -9.48
N GLU A 8 -9.82 -19.72 -10.78
CA GLU A 8 -8.94 -19.22 -11.85
C GLU A 8 -8.93 -17.68 -11.99
N THR A 9 -9.99 -16.99 -11.58
CA THR A 9 -10.08 -15.52 -11.70
C THR A 9 -9.36 -14.79 -10.56
N ALA A 10 -9.08 -15.45 -9.43
CA ALA A 10 -8.40 -14.85 -8.29
C ALA A 10 -6.86 -14.74 -8.44
N LEU A 11 -6.29 -15.39 -9.47
CA LEU A 11 -4.83 -15.47 -9.67
C LEU A 11 -4.22 -14.30 -10.47
N ARG A 12 -5.02 -13.41 -11.07
CA ARG A 12 -4.57 -12.53 -12.17
C ARG A 12 -4.14 -11.09 -11.84
N SER A 13 -3.64 -10.83 -10.64
CA SER A 13 -2.79 -9.64 -10.41
C SER A 13 -1.79 -9.92 -9.30
N GLN A 14 -0.91 -10.91 -9.49
CA GLN A 14 0.28 -11.01 -8.67
C GLN A 14 1.13 -9.77 -8.93
N PHE A 15 1.35 -8.99 -7.87
CA PHE A 15 2.30 -7.90 -7.86
C PHE A 15 3.70 -8.51 -7.94
N THR A 16 4.46 -8.11 -8.96
CA THR A 16 5.79 -8.66 -9.26
C THR A 16 6.87 -7.65 -8.92
N VAL A 17 8.13 -8.07 -8.99
CA VAL A 17 9.26 -7.14 -8.81
C VAL A 17 9.28 -6.08 -9.94
N ASP A 18 8.77 -6.40 -11.13
CA ASP A 18 8.69 -5.48 -12.27
C ASP A 18 7.72 -4.32 -12.04
N ASP A 19 6.82 -4.44 -11.06
CA ASP A 19 5.90 -3.39 -10.63
C ASP A 19 6.55 -2.34 -9.70
N LEU A 20 7.81 -2.55 -9.31
CA LEU A 20 8.57 -1.69 -8.41
C LEU A 20 9.61 -0.88 -9.16
N ASP A 21 9.49 0.44 -9.09
CA ASP A 21 10.51 1.36 -9.60
C ASP A 21 11.61 1.53 -8.54
N ILE A 22 12.53 0.56 -8.46
CA ILE A 22 13.63 0.55 -7.48
C ILE A 22 14.95 0.15 -8.16
N GLU A 23 15.83 1.12 -8.36
CA GLU A 23 17.21 0.88 -8.78
C GLU A 23 18.18 0.98 -7.58
N ILE A 24 18.54 -0.16 -6.99
CA ILE A 24 19.49 -0.26 -5.86
C ILE A 24 20.81 -0.94 -6.20
N LEU A 25 20.87 -1.76 -7.26
CA LEU A 25 22.06 -2.53 -7.59
C LEU A 25 23.28 -1.66 -7.93
N PRO A 26 23.16 -0.58 -8.71
CA PRO A 26 24.30 0.32 -8.95
C PRO A 26 24.84 0.93 -7.65
N LEU A 27 23.94 1.31 -6.73
CA LEU A 27 24.31 1.92 -5.46
C LEU A 27 25.01 0.92 -4.52
N ILE A 28 24.50 -0.31 -4.44
CA ILE A 28 25.15 -1.40 -3.68
C ILE A 28 26.55 -1.69 -4.25
N TYR A 29 26.66 -1.75 -5.57
CA TYR A 29 27.93 -1.97 -6.25
C TYR A 29 28.96 -0.89 -5.92
N GLU A 30 28.55 0.37 -5.94
CA GLU A 30 29.42 1.49 -5.58
C GLU A 30 29.88 1.44 -4.12
N ILE A 31 29.00 1.05 -3.19
CA ILE A 31 29.34 0.89 -1.77
C ILE A 31 30.36 -0.24 -1.57
N ILE A 32 30.14 -1.41 -2.21
CA ILE A 32 31.08 -2.53 -2.11
C ILE A 32 32.45 -2.11 -2.67
N ARG A 33 32.46 -1.47 -3.84
CA ARG A 33 33.68 -0.99 -4.49
C ARG A 33 34.41 0.06 -3.65
N SER A 34 33.70 0.95 -2.95
CA SER A 34 34.33 1.97 -2.11
C SER A 34 34.91 1.41 -0.82
N VAL A 35 34.33 0.33 -0.29
CA VAL A 35 34.85 -0.38 0.90
C VAL A 35 36.07 -1.25 0.55
N GLU A 36 36.10 -1.85 -0.64
CA GLU A 36 37.22 -2.67 -1.13
C GLU A 36 38.43 -1.86 -1.61
N LYS A 37 38.25 -0.54 -1.82
CA LYS A 37 39.30 0.34 -2.30
C LYS A 37 40.28 0.63 -1.16
N ASP A 38 41.56 0.28 -1.34
CA ASP A 38 42.63 0.59 -0.38
C ASP A 38 43.08 2.05 -0.55
N PRO A 39 42.85 2.95 0.42
CA PRO A 39 43.16 4.36 0.26
C PRO A 39 44.66 4.62 0.51
N HIS A 40 45.36 5.13 -0.50
CA HIS A 40 46.78 5.49 -0.41
C HIS A 40 47.08 6.76 0.42
N ASP A 41 46.06 7.56 0.77
CA ASP A 41 46.19 8.81 1.55
C ASP A 41 45.06 8.96 2.59
N THR A 42 45.39 9.52 3.77
CA THR A 42 44.48 9.68 4.92
C THR A 42 43.37 10.70 4.64
N THR A 43 43.66 11.76 3.88
CA THR A 43 42.65 12.76 3.50
C THR A 43 41.67 12.20 2.46
N GLN A 44 42.16 11.38 1.52
CA GLN A 44 41.30 10.61 0.61
C GLN A 44 40.40 9.62 1.37
N LYS A 45 40.95 8.88 2.34
CA LYS A 45 40.20 7.94 3.18
C LYS A 45 39.02 8.60 3.91
N ALA A 46 39.23 9.79 4.48
CA ALA A 46 38.16 10.52 5.17
C ALA A 46 37.03 10.94 4.22
N LYS A 47 37.39 11.44 3.03
CA LYS A 47 36.41 11.86 2.01
C LYS A 47 35.63 10.68 1.43
N GLU A 48 36.30 9.57 1.13
CA GLU A 48 35.68 8.34 0.61
C GLU A 48 34.77 7.67 1.65
N SER A 49 35.17 7.71 2.93
CA SER A 49 34.33 7.24 4.04
C SER A 49 33.03 8.06 4.17
N GLN A 50 33.11 9.38 4.03
CA GLN A 50 31.93 10.25 4.06
C GLN A 50 31.00 10.00 2.87
N ASP A 51 31.56 9.88 1.66
CA ASP A 51 30.79 9.58 0.44
C ASP A 51 30.09 8.21 0.55
N THR A 52 30.81 7.20 1.04
CA THR A 52 30.24 5.86 1.29
C THR A 52 29.10 5.91 2.32
N SER A 53 29.27 6.69 3.38
CA SER A 53 28.24 6.88 4.40
C SER A 53 26.97 7.53 3.82
N HIS A 54 27.12 8.51 2.92
CA HIS A 54 25.99 9.11 2.20
C HIS A 54 25.27 8.09 1.30
N LYS A 55 26.02 7.26 0.56
CA LYS A 55 25.44 6.20 -0.29
C LYS A 55 24.69 5.14 0.51
N ILE A 56 25.18 4.80 1.71
CA ILE A 56 24.48 3.88 2.63
C ILE A 56 23.15 4.50 3.08
N LEU A 57 23.13 5.79 3.44
CA LEU A 57 21.90 6.49 3.81
C LEU A 57 20.91 6.56 2.63
N GLU A 58 21.41 6.79 1.42
CA GLU A 58 20.59 6.76 0.20
C GLU A 58 19.98 5.36 -0.02
N LEU A 59 20.77 4.30 0.16
CA LEU A 59 20.31 2.93 0.03
C LEU A 59 19.22 2.61 1.05
N GLN A 60 19.41 3.00 2.31
CA GLN A 60 18.38 2.86 3.35
C GLN A 60 17.08 3.55 2.94
N LYS A 61 17.17 4.80 2.45
CA LYS A 61 16.00 5.57 2.01
C LYS A 61 15.28 4.91 0.82
N LYS A 62 16.02 4.35 -0.15
CA LYS A 62 15.44 3.60 -1.28
C LYS A 62 14.76 2.32 -0.81
N LEU A 63 15.35 1.57 0.12
CA LEU A 63 14.75 0.36 0.70
C LEU A 63 13.48 0.64 1.51
N ASP A 64 13.44 1.74 2.26
CA ASP A 64 12.24 2.12 3.01
C ASP A 64 11.12 2.60 2.08
N SER A 65 11.46 3.34 1.01
CA SER A 65 10.50 3.69 -0.04
C SER A 65 9.93 2.44 -0.72
N ALA A 66 10.80 1.48 -1.08
CA ALA A 66 10.42 0.19 -1.65
C ALA A 66 9.42 -0.55 -0.76
N ARG A 67 9.74 -0.68 0.54
CA ARG A 67 8.85 -1.30 1.53
C ARG A 67 7.52 -0.56 1.64
N ALA A 68 7.53 0.77 1.62
CA ALA A 68 6.31 1.57 1.66
C ALA A 68 5.44 1.36 0.41
N GLN A 69 6.04 1.29 -0.78
CA GLN A 69 5.32 1.00 -2.03
C GLN A 69 4.71 -0.41 -2.03
N ILE A 70 5.47 -1.41 -1.60
CA ILE A 70 4.99 -2.80 -1.42
C ILE A 70 3.81 -2.80 -0.46
N LYS A 71 3.97 -2.17 0.72
CA LYS A 71 2.94 -2.12 1.76
C LYS A 71 1.68 -1.39 1.27
N GLN A 72 1.83 -0.21 0.68
CA GLN A 72 0.74 0.59 0.14
C GLN A 72 -0.01 -0.19 -0.94
N LYS A 73 0.70 -0.77 -1.91
CA LYS A 73 0.09 -1.49 -3.04
C LYS A 73 -0.52 -2.83 -2.59
N TYR A 74 0.06 -3.54 -1.61
CA TYR A 74 -0.51 -4.75 -1.01
C TYR A 74 -1.79 -4.46 -0.20
N ILE A 75 -1.78 -3.43 0.66
CA ILE A 75 -2.95 -2.98 1.44
C ILE A 75 -4.08 -2.57 0.50
N ILE A 76 -3.78 -1.77 -0.53
CA ILE A 76 -4.79 -1.25 -1.47
C ILE A 76 -5.37 -2.35 -2.38
N LYS A 77 -4.53 -3.24 -2.92
CA LYS A 77 -4.99 -4.19 -3.95
C LYS A 77 -5.54 -5.50 -3.40
N LYS A 78 -5.04 -5.99 -2.26
CA LYS A 78 -5.37 -7.35 -1.82
C LYS A 78 -6.40 -7.41 -0.71
N LEU A 79 -6.39 -6.51 0.27
CA LEU A 79 -7.32 -6.57 1.42
C LEU A 79 -7.56 -5.17 2.03
N PRO A 80 -8.50 -4.37 1.51
CA PRO A 80 -8.88 -3.13 2.17
C PRO A 80 -9.40 -3.42 3.59
N GLY A 81 -8.83 -2.75 4.59
CA GLY A 81 -9.21 -2.89 5.99
C GLY A 81 -8.12 -3.48 6.89
N ILE A 82 -7.08 -4.12 6.35
CA ILE A 82 -5.96 -4.67 7.15
C ILE A 82 -5.06 -3.58 7.77
N GLU A 83 -5.22 -2.34 7.32
CA GLU A 83 -4.58 -1.17 7.91
C GLU A 83 -5.15 -0.80 9.29
N TYR A 84 -6.32 -1.34 9.66
CA TYR A 84 -7.00 -1.08 10.92
C TYR A 84 -6.77 -2.21 11.92
N SER A 85 -6.72 -1.85 13.21
CA SER A 85 -6.79 -2.86 14.26
C SER A 85 -8.13 -3.58 14.25
N LYS A 86 -8.20 -4.75 14.90
CA LYS A 86 -9.44 -5.51 15.02
C LYS A 86 -10.55 -4.68 15.64
N GLU A 87 -10.22 -3.89 16.66
CA GLU A 87 -11.15 -3.02 17.37
C GLU A 87 -11.69 -1.92 16.45
N GLU A 88 -10.81 -1.29 15.66
CA GLU A 88 -11.18 -0.27 14.68
C GLU A 88 -12.08 -0.84 13.56
N GLN A 89 -11.77 -2.04 13.07
CA GLN A 89 -12.61 -2.72 12.08
C GLN A 89 -14.02 -2.99 12.62
N LEU A 90 -14.13 -3.50 13.85
CA LEU A 90 -15.41 -3.77 14.49
C LEU A 90 -16.22 -2.49 14.71
N GLN A 91 -15.58 -1.41 15.15
CA GLN A 91 -16.22 -0.10 15.34
C GLN A 91 -16.77 0.47 14.02
N LYS A 92 -15.99 0.36 12.93
CA LYS A 92 -16.43 0.78 11.60
C LYS A 92 -17.61 -0.05 11.11
N LEU A 93 -17.57 -1.36 11.31
CA LEU A 93 -18.67 -2.27 10.95
C LEU A 93 -19.97 -1.91 11.69
N GLU A 94 -19.89 -1.63 12.99
CA GLU A 94 -21.05 -1.21 13.78
C GLU A 94 -21.61 0.14 13.32
N THR A 95 -20.74 1.08 13.00
CA THR A 95 -21.12 2.39 12.43
C THR A 95 -21.87 2.21 11.11
N LEU A 96 -21.37 1.36 10.20
CA LEU A 96 -22.01 1.06 8.93
C LEU A 96 -23.40 0.41 9.10
N ARG A 97 -23.54 -0.52 10.05
CA ARG A 97 -24.83 -1.12 10.40
C ARG A 97 -25.84 -0.08 10.89
N LYS A 98 -25.39 0.84 11.76
CA LYS A 98 -26.23 1.94 12.25
C LYS A 98 -26.65 2.88 11.12
N GLN A 99 -25.73 3.26 10.25
CA GLN A 99 -26.03 4.10 9.08
C GLN A 99 -27.05 3.43 8.15
N LEU A 100 -26.88 2.14 7.86
CA LEU A 100 -27.81 1.38 7.01
C LEU A 100 -29.21 1.37 7.60
N ARG A 101 -29.33 1.10 8.91
CA ARG A 101 -30.61 1.13 9.62
C ARG A 101 -31.28 2.50 9.52
N LEU A 102 -30.56 3.57 9.84
CA LEU A 102 -31.09 4.93 9.80
C LEU A 102 -31.50 5.35 8.39
N LYS A 103 -30.69 5.01 7.37
CA LYS A 103 -31.04 5.28 5.96
C LYS A 103 -32.31 4.54 5.55
N ARG A 104 -32.50 3.29 5.96
CA ARG A 104 -33.74 2.52 5.71
C ARG A 104 -34.94 3.14 6.39
N GLU A 105 -34.82 3.52 7.66
CA GLU A 105 -35.89 4.20 8.40
C GLU A 105 -36.27 5.53 7.73
N LEU A 106 -35.28 6.29 7.27
CA LEU A 106 -35.49 7.56 6.57
C LEU A 106 -36.22 7.35 5.23
N LEU A 107 -35.78 6.39 4.41
CA LEU A 107 -36.46 6.05 3.16
C LEU A 107 -37.92 5.60 3.41
N LEU A 108 -38.16 4.82 4.46
CA LEU A 108 -39.51 4.40 4.84
C LEU A 108 -40.38 5.59 5.25
N LYS A 109 -39.82 6.54 6.01
CA LYS A 109 -40.53 7.78 6.37
C LYS A 109 -40.88 8.59 5.13
N TYR A 110 -39.94 8.81 4.21
CA TYR A 110 -40.23 9.50 2.95
C TYR A 110 -41.28 8.77 2.11
N ARG A 111 -41.24 7.44 2.04
CA ARG A 111 -42.28 6.64 1.35
C ARG A 111 -43.66 6.84 1.97
N ASN A 112 -43.74 6.92 3.29
CA ASN A 112 -45.01 7.01 4.00
C ASN A 112 -45.52 8.47 4.14
N MET A 113 -44.63 9.47 4.06
CA MET A 113 -44.96 10.89 4.14
C MET A 113 -45.17 11.55 2.77
N CYS A 114 -44.51 11.06 1.73
CA CYS A 114 -44.82 11.43 0.34
C CYS A 114 -45.76 10.38 -0.24
N THR A 115 -47.06 10.60 -0.10
CA THR A 115 -47.98 10.23 -1.17
C THR A 115 -47.58 11.10 -2.38
N PHE A 116 -46.65 10.60 -3.20
CA PHE A 116 -46.51 11.13 -4.55
C PHE A 116 -47.86 10.86 -5.21
N GLU A 117 -48.73 11.88 -5.29
CA GLU A 117 -49.69 11.93 -6.38
C GLU A 117 -48.85 12.01 -7.64
N VAL A 118 -48.52 10.84 -8.20
CA VAL A 118 -48.08 10.75 -9.58
C VAL A 118 -49.28 11.24 -10.40
N PRO A 119 -49.20 12.39 -11.08
CA PRO A 119 -50.29 12.81 -11.95
C PRO A 119 -50.46 11.70 -12.98
N LYS A 120 -51.64 11.07 -13.00
CA LYS A 120 -51.97 10.09 -14.01
C LYS A 120 -51.99 10.82 -15.35
N VAL A 121 -50.99 10.54 -16.18
CA VAL A 121 -51.02 10.82 -17.63
C VAL A 121 -51.76 9.67 -18.30
#